data_AF-S4NDY2-F1
#
_entry.id   AF-S4NDY2-F1
#
_cell.length_a   1.000
_cell.length_b   1.000
_cell.length_c   1.000
_cell.angle_alpha   90.00
_cell.angle_beta   90.00
_cell.angle_gamma   90.00
#
_symmetry.space_group_name_H-M   'P 1'
#
loop_
_entity.id
_entity.type
_entity.pdbx_description
1 polymer ?
#
loop_
_entity_poly.entity_id
_entity_poly.type
_entity_poly.pdbx_seq_one_letter_code
_entity_poly.pdbx_strand_id
1 'polypeptide(L)' 'MEKQDLASARRRMHSPNIKTRKRALKIIHEIKHKKQQTLLNKQ' A
#
# COMPACT_ATOMS: atom_id res chain seq x y z
N MET A 1 -6.62 0.85 -13.50
CA MET A 1 -6.60 1.02 -12.03
C MET A 1 -5.38 1.86 -11.69
N GLU A 2 -5.56 3.12 -11.30
CA GLU A 2 -4.42 3.99 -10.99
C GLU A 2 -3.50 3.33 -9.96
N LYS A 3 -2.18 3.33 -10.24
CA LYS A 3 -1.17 2.88 -9.29
C LYS A 3 -1.26 3.79 -8.07
N GLN A 4 -1.83 3.31 -6.99
CA GLN A 4 -1.91 4.10 -5.76
C GLN A 4 -0.52 4.09 -5.10
N ASP A 5 0.15 5.24 -5.12
CA ASP A 5 1.51 5.37 -4.60
C ASP A 5 1.53 5.20 -3.08
N LEU A 6 2.65 4.69 -2.57
CA LEU A 6 2.87 4.49 -1.14
C LEU A 6 2.67 5.78 -0.34
N ALA A 7 3.09 6.92 -0.90
CA ALA A 7 2.91 8.24 -0.28
C ALA A 7 1.43 8.59 -0.09
N SER A 8 0.62 8.38 -1.13
CA SER A 8 -0.82 8.61 -1.10
C SER A 8 -1.53 7.68 -0.11
N ALA A 9 -1.12 6.41 -0.03
CA ALA A 9 -1.66 5.48 0.96
C ALA A 9 -1.32 5.89 2.41
N ARG A 10 -0.08 6.36 2.67
CA ARG A 10 0.32 6.87 3.99
C ARG A 10 -0.51 8.06 4.44
N ARG A 11 -0.79 9.02 3.56
CA ARG A 11 -1.70 10.15 3.88
C ARG A 11 -3.11 9.66 4.22
N ARG A 12 -3.64 8.70 3.46
CA ARG A 12 -4.99 8.14 3.68
C ARG A 12 -5.14 7.36 4.98
N MET A 13 -4.05 6.85 5.57
CA MET A 13 -4.09 6.24 6.91
C MET A 13 -4.54 7.22 8.00
N HIS A 14 -4.35 8.52 7.79
CA HIS A 14 -4.73 9.57 8.74
C HIS A 14 -6.13 10.12 8.46
N SER A 15 -6.88 9.51 7.54
CA SER A 15 -8.24 9.92 7.24
C SER A 15 -9.20 9.53 8.37
N PRO A 16 -10.17 10.41 8.72
CA PRO A 16 -11.22 10.07 9.67
C PRO A 16 -12.12 8.93 9.16
N ASN A 17 -12.20 8.73 7.85
CA ASN A 17 -13.03 7.70 7.24
C ASN A 17 -12.39 6.30 7.37
N ILE A 18 -13.08 5.40 8.07
CA ILE A 18 -12.63 4.02 8.29
C ILE A 18 -12.41 3.23 7.00
N LYS A 19 -13.28 3.39 5.98
CA LYS A 19 -13.14 2.70 4.69
C LYS A 19 -11.86 3.16 3.98
N THR A 20 -11.54 4.45 4.06
CA THR A 20 -10.32 5.04 3.52
C THR A 20 -9.06 4.47 4.21
N ARG A 21 -9.06 4.37 5.55
CA ARG A 21 -7.95 3.76 6.30
C ARG A 21 -7.77 2.28 5.97
N LYS A 22 -8.87 1.50 5.92
CA LYS A 22 -8.83 0.08 5.55
C LYS A 22 -8.24 -0.14 4.16
N ARG A 23 -8.65 0.69 3.19
CA ARG A 23 -8.09 0.65 1.83
C ARG A 23 -6.60 1.02 1.82
N ALA A 24 -6.20 2.03 2.58
CA ALA A 24 -4.80 2.43 2.71
C ALA A 24 -3.92 1.31 3.28
N LEU A 25 -4.39 0.64 4.33
CA LEU A 25 -3.71 -0.51 4.94
C LEU A 25 -3.49 -1.63 3.92
N LYS A 26 -4.53 -1.99 3.16
CA LYS A 26 -4.44 -3.01 2.11
C LYS A 26 -3.36 -2.67 1.07
N ILE A 27 -3.33 -1.43 0.57
CA ILE A 27 -2.32 -0.98 -0.40
C ILE A 27 -0.92 -1.06 0.18
N ILE A 28 -0.72 -0.62 1.42
CA ILE A 28 0.60 -0.67 2.09
C ILE A 28 1.09 -2.12 2.20
N HIS A 29 0.22 -3.05 2.59
CA HIS A 29 0.56 -4.47 2.65
C HIS A 29 0.89 -5.03 1.26
N GLU A 30 0.06 -4.77 0.25
CA GLU A 30 0.32 -5.22 -1.12
C GLU A 30 1.67 -4.73 -1.65
N ILE A 31 2.03 -3.46 -1.40
CA ILE A 31 3.33 -2.90 -1.77
C ILE A 31 4.47 -3.62 -1.03
N LYS A 32 4.31 -3.88 0.27
CA LYS A 32 5.30 -4.61 1.08
C LYS A 32 5.52 -6.04 0.58
N HIS A 33 4.45 -6.74 0.22
CA HIS A 33 4.54 -8.09 -0.36
C HIS A 33 5.20 -8.08 -1.74
N LYS A 34 4.81 -7.14 -2.62
CA LYS A 34 5.45 -6.98 -3.94
C LYS A 34 6.94 -6.69 -3.82
N LYS A 35 7.36 -5.82 -2.89
CA LYS A 35 8.78 -5.54 -2.64
C LYS A 35 9.56 -6.79 -2.25
N GLN A 36 8.98 -7.64 -1.38
CA GLN A 36 9.61 -8.90 -1.00
C GLN A 36 9.72 -9.87 -2.18
N GLN A 37 8.65 -10.01 -2.98
CA GLN A 37 8.66 -10.85 -4.18
C GLN A 37 9.72 -10.39 -5.19
N THR A 38 9.84 -9.09 -5.42
CA THR A 38 10.85 -8.55 -6.34
C THR A 38 12.28 -8.79 -5.86
N LEU A 39 12.52 -8.85 -4.54
CA LEU A 39 13.83 -9.15 -3.99
C LEU A 39 14.17 -10.64 -4.12
N LEU A 40 13.18 -11.52 -3.88
CA LEU A 40 13.34 -12.97 -4.03
C LEU A 40 13.65 -13.36 -5.49
N ASN A 41 12.94 -12.76 -6.45
CA ASN A 41 13.09 -13.06 -7.88
C ASN A 41 14.37 -12.47 -8.52
N LYS A 42 15.15 -11.69 -7.75
CA LYS A 42 16.39 -11.05 -8.23
C LYS A 42 17.65 -11.88 -7.94
N GLN A 43 17.48 -13.01 -7.26
CA GLN A 43 18.54 -14.01 -7.02
C GLN A 43 18.50 -15.07 -8.12
#